data_AF-A0A6I9MNF2-F1
#
_entry.id   AF-A0A6I9MNF2-F1
#
_cell.length_a   1.000
_cell.length_b   1.000
_cell.length_c   1.000
_cell.angle_alpha   90.00
_cell.angle_beta   90.00
_cell.angle_gamma   90.00
#
_symmetry.space_group_name_H-M   'P 1'
#
loop_
_entity.id
_entity.type
_entity.pdbx_description
1 polymer ?
#
loop_
_entity_poly.entity_id
_entity_poly.type
_entity_poly.pdbx_seq_one_letter_code
_entity_poly.pdbx_strand_id
1 'polypeptide(L)'
;AHLGGSPAHLGGFTCTPGGVTCTPGGVTCTQGVTCTPQLNLRSCLTCRSPVSLSLTCFRYLEFSSVSLNRSKRFSNLIHRCLSTVPSRLCVPFNPAEFWSCYTFHNKVVTLYLRCLPKSQHALVLERLRYAMPNNTELGLRLLHQEWQDGNMEHLKFQVRMLSSHSPKCLAYWNIAIAVEKELKLTSEVRRLYHQALTNLPLCAELWKDVNTHTHTHSDSLPVSHSSRMLKMF
;
A
#
# COMPACT_ATOMS: atom_id res chain seq x y z
N ALA A 1 -11.03 -55.67 -21.64
CA ALA A 1 -10.02 -54.72 -22.10
C ALA A 1 -10.48 -53.30 -21.74
N HIS A 2 -9.95 -52.75 -20.65
CA HIS A 2 -10.15 -51.36 -20.28
C HIS A 2 -9.15 -50.51 -21.07
N LEU A 3 -9.65 -49.57 -21.89
CA LEU A 3 -8.83 -48.51 -22.46
C LEU A 3 -9.25 -47.20 -21.78
N GLY A 4 -8.30 -46.63 -21.05
CA GLY A 4 -8.45 -45.36 -20.35
C GLY A 4 -8.47 -44.17 -21.29
N GLY A 5 -9.27 -43.17 -20.93
CA GLY A 5 -9.15 -41.80 -21.43
C GLY A 5 -8.99 -40.87 -20.22
N SER A 6 -7.81 -40.29 -20.06
CA SER A 6 -7.56 -39.24 -19.08
C SER A 6 -8.42 -38.01 -19.38
N PRO A 7 -9.07 -37.38 -18.39
CA PRO A 7 -9.65 -36.05 -18.58
C PRO A 7 -8.52 -35.03 -18.69
N ALA A 8 -8.52 -34.27 -19.79
CA ALA A 8 -7.62 -33.15 -20.00
C ALA A 8 -7.93 -32.04 -18.99
N HIS A 9 -6.94 -31.69 -18.15
CA HIS A 9 -7.00 -30.55 -17.25
C HIS A 9 -6.72 -29.25 -18.03
N LEU A 10 -7.78 -28.55 -18.42
CA LEU A 10 -7.75 -27.15 -18.84
C LEU A 10 -8.92 -26.42 -18.19
N GLY A 11 -8.62 -25.51 -17.28
CA GLY A 11 -9.60 -24.63 -16.63
C GLY A 11 -10.23 -25.23 -15.36
N GLY A 12 -9.87 -24.67 -14.20
CA GLY A 12 -10.32 -25.12 -12.89
C GLY A 12 -11.78 -24.79 -12.57
N PHE A 13 -12.71 -25.58 -13.12
CA PHE A 13 -14.10 -25.66 -12.65
C PHE A 13 -14.53 -27.14 -12.65
N THR A 14 -15.01 -27.64 -11.51
CA THR A 14 -15.63 -28.97 -11.42
C THR A 14 -17.12 -28.80 -11.14
N CYS A 15 -17.96 -29.25 -12.08
CA CYS A 15 -19.39 -29.49 -11.87
C CYS A 15 -19.63 -31.01 -11.96
N THR A 16 -20.35 -31.57 -11.00
CA THR A 16 -20.88 -32.95 -11.07
C THR A 16 -22.08 -33.05 -12.02
N PRO A 17 -22.38 -34.24 -12.58
CA PRO A 17 -22.96 -34.36 -13.91
C PRO A 17 -24.46 -34.03 -13.96
N GLY A 18 -24.79 -33.07 -14.81
CA GLY A 18 -26.15 -32.63 -15.15
C GLY A 18 -26.08 -31.45 -16.11
N GLY A 19 -25.45 -31.67 -17.27
CA GLY A 19 -25.37 -30.78 -18.43
C GLY A 19 -25.56 -29.27 -18.21
N VAL A 20 -24.50 -28.56 -17.80
CA VAL A 20 -24.48 -27.09 -17.88
C VAL A 20 -23.13 -26.61 -18.41
N THR A 21 -23.15 -25.92 -19.54
CA THR A 21 -21.99 -25.28 -20.18
C THR A 21 -21.72 -23.91 -19.55
N CYS A 22 -20.50 -23.71 -19.02
CA CYS A 22 -20.04 -22.41 -18.54
C CYS A 22 -19.38 -21.63 -19.68
N THR A 23 -19.97 -20.51 -20.11
CA THR A 23 -19.32 -19.56 -21.03
C THR A 23 -18.51 -18.50 -20.28
N PRO A 24 -17.39 -18.00 -20.84
CA PRO A 24 -16.61 -16.93 -20.22
C PRO A 24 -17.41 -15.63 -20.22
N GLY A 25 -17.86 -15.17 -19.03
CA GLY A 25 -18.44 -13.84 -18.85
C GLY A 25 -19.86 -13.76 -18.27
N GLY A 26 -20.52 -14.87 -17.94
CA GLY A 26 -21.84 -14.84 -17.32
C GLY A 26 -21.92 -15.77 -16.11
N VAL A 27 -22.20 -15.22 -14.93
CA VAL A 27 -22.50 -16.02 -13.72
C VAL A 27 -24.02 -16.04 -13.56
N THR A 28 -24.67 -17.10 -14.02
CA THR A 28 -26.02 -17.45 -13.56
C THR A 28 -26.03 -18.92 -13.17
N CYS A 29 -26.25 -19.17 -11.88
CA CYS A 29 -26.61 -20.48 -11.37
C CYS A 29 -28.03 -20.36 -10.83
N THR A 30 -28.98 -21.08 -11.44
CA THR A 30 -30.34 -21.18 -10.89
C THR A 30 -30.34 -22.09 -9.68
N GLN A 31 -30.94 -21.57 -8.60
CA GLN A 31 -31.35 -22.19 -7.33
C GLN A 31 -30.44 -23.27 -6.71
N GLY A 32 -29.78 -22.87 -5.61
CA GLY A 32 -29.36 -23.79 -4.54
C GLY A 32 -27.92 -24.31 -4.58
N VAL A 33 -27.11 -23.94 -5.59
CA VAL A 33 -25.72 -24.40 -5.69
C VAL A 33 -24.74 -23.28 -5.40
N THR A 34 -24.04 -23.36 -4.26
CA THR A 34 -23.00 -22.42 -3.86
C THR A 34 -21.71 -22.73 -4.63
N CYS A 35 -21.43 -21.99 -5.70
CA CYS A 35 -20.12 -22.06 -6.36
C CYS A 35 -19.04 -21.59 -5.39
N THR A 36 -18.17 -22.49 -4.93
CA THR A 36 -16.95 -22.11 -4.21
C THR A 36 -15.84 -21.90 -5.24
N PRO A 37 -15.31 -20.67 -5.42
CA PRO A 37 -14.21 -20.45 -6.34
C PRO A 37 -12.94 -21.01 -5.72
N GLN A 38 -12.52 -22.19 -6.15
CA GLN A 38 -11.16 -22.69 -5.89
C GLN A 38 -10.20 -21.95 -6.82
N LEU A 39 -9.85 -20.72 -6.45
CA LEU A 39 -8.79 -19.98 -7.13
C LEU A 39 -7.46 -20.70 -6.91
N ASN A 40 -7.01 -21.45 -7.93
CA ASN A 40 -5.67 -22.01 -7.95
C ASN A 40 -4.68 -20.87 -8.26
N LEU A 41 -4.22 -20.17 -7.20
CA LEU A 41 -3.27 -19.05 -7.31
C LEU A 41 -1.99 -19.38 -8.10
N ARG A 42 -1.61 -20.67 -8.25
CA ARG A 42 -0.46 -21.06 -9.08
C ARG A 42 -0.68 -20.75 -10.56
N SER A 43 -1.93 -20.84 -11.05
CA SER A 43 -2.28 -20.53 -12.45
C SER A 43 -2.41 -19.03 -12.71
N CYS A 44 -2.63 -18.22 -11.68
CA CYS A 44 -2.66 -16.77 -11.81
C CYS A 44 -1.25 -16.18 -12.02
N LEU A 45 -0.23 -16.80 -11.43
CA LEU A 45 1.16 -16.32 -11.52
C LEU A 45 1.80 -16.49 -12.92
N THR A 46 1.10 -17.11 -13.88
CA THR A 46 1.61 -17.38 -15.25
C THR A 46 0.98 -16.52 -16.35
N CYS A 47 0.00 -15.65 -16.05
CA CYS A 47 -0.65 -14.82 -17.07
C CYS A 47 0.17 -13.55 -17.40
N ARG A 48 0.46 -13.35 -18.69
CA ARG A 48 1.28 -12.25 -19.25
C ARG A 48 0.66 -10.83 -19.16
N SER A 49 -0.48 -10.64 -18.50
CA SER A 49 -1.08 -9.31 -18.27
C SER A 49 -1.29 -9.04 -16.78
N PRO A 50 -0.41 -8.26 -16.12
CA PRO A 50 -0.46 -7.98 -14.68
C PRO A 50 -1.77 -7.31 -14.21
N VAL A 51 -2.41 -6.54 -15.10
CA VAL A 51 -3.57 -5.69 -14.76
C VAL A 51 -4.87 -6.50 -14.65
N SER A 52 -5.10 -7.45 -15.56
CA SER A 52 -6.31 -8.29 -15.53
C SER A 52 -6.29 -9.26 -14.33
N LEU A 53 -5.08 -9.73 -13.97
CA LEU A 53 -4.90 -10.67 -12.86
C LEU A 53 -5.10 -10.00 -11.49
N SER A 54 -4.50 -8.82 -11.30
CA SER A 54 -4.65 -8.05 -10.07
C SER A 54 -6.10 -7.64 -9.82
N LEU A 55 -6.86 -7.29 -10.87
CA LEU A 55 -8.28 -6.96 -10.75
C LEU A 55 -9.14 -8.18 -10.37
N THR A 56 -8.91 -9.33 -11.01
CA THR A 56 -9.65 -10.57 -10.71
C THR A 56 -9.39 -11.05 -9.29
N CYS A 57 -8.11 -11.02 -8.88
CA CYS A 57 -7.69 -11.36 -7.52
C CYS A 57 -8.33 -10.42 -6.48
N PHE A 58 -8.34 -9.11 -6.75
CA PHE A 58 -8.93 -8.13 -5.85
C PHE A 58 -10.45 -8.30 -5.70
N ARG A 59 -11.18 -8.55 -6.79
CA ARG A 59 -12.63 -8.83 -6.73
C ARG A 59 -12.94 -10.07 -5.89
N TYR A 60 -12.14 -11.12 -6.00
CA TYR A 60 -12.29 -12.31 -5.18
C TYR A 60 -11.99 -12.05 -3.70
N LEU A 61 -10.97 -11.23 -3.41
CA LEU A 61 -10.66 -10.79 -2.05
C LEU A 61 -11.82 -10.00 -1.44
N GLU A 62 -12.41 -9.07 -2.20
CA GLU A 62 -13.54 -8.27 -1.75
C GLU A 62 -14.76 -9.15 -1.42
N PHE A 63 -15.12 -10.07 -2.33
CA PHE A 63 -16.17 -11.07 -2.07
C PHE A 63 -15.87 -11.94 -0.84
N SER A 64 -14.63 -12.42 -0.72
CA SER A 64 -14.18 -13.24 0.41
C SER A 64 -14.20 -12.46 1.73
N SER A 65 -13.94 -11.15 1.70
CA SER A 65 -13.94 -10.31 2.91
C SER A 65 -15.32 -10.18 3.55
N VAL A 66 -16.39 -10.25 2.75
CA VAL A 66 -17.77 -10.24 3.24
C VAL A 66 -18.11 -11.58 3.90
N SER A 67 -17.67 -12.68 3.28
CA SER A 67 -18.09 -14.04 3.69
C SER A 67 -17.18 -14.69 4.73
N LEU A 68 -15.90 -14.27 4.81
CA LEU A 68 -14.82 -14.98 5.51
C LEU A 68 -13.91 -14.06 6.33
N ASN A 69 -14.35 -12.83 6.65
CA ASN A 69 -13.59 -11.73 7.25
C ASN A 69 -12.64 -12.12 8.41
N ARG A 70 -13.03 -13.12 9.22
CA ARG A 70 -12.28 -13.57 10.40
C ARG A 70 -11.73 -14.99 10.29
N SER A 71 -11.79 -15.59 9.10
CA SER A 71 -11.28 -16.93 8.89
C SER A 71 -9.77 -16.92 8.66
N LYS A 72 -9.09 -17.97 9.14
CA LYS A 72 -7.68 -18.24 8.83
C LYS A 72 -7.42 -18.32 7.32
N ARG A 73 -8.42 -18.76 6.54
CA ARG A 73 -8.36 -18.85 5.08
C ARG A 73 -8.24 -17.46 4.43
N PHE A 74 -9.02 -16.49 4.90
CA PHE A 74 -8.96 -15.11 4.41
C PHE A 74 -7.62 -14.44 4.74
N SER A 75 -7.15 -14.56 5.98
CA SER A 75 -5.83 -14.04 6.37
C SER A 75 -4.69 -14.64 5.53
N ASN A 76 -4.70 -15.96 5.31
CA ASN A 76 -3.72 -16.62 4.45
C ASN A 76 -3.77 -16.12 2.99
N LEU A 77 -4.97 -15.85 2.47
CA LEU A 77 -5.14 -15.32 1.12
C LEU A 77 -4.58 -13.90 1.00
N ILE A 78 -4.89 -13.03 1.96
CA ILE A 78 -4.31 -11.67 2.04
C ILE A 78 -2.79 -11.74 2.07
N HIS A 79 -2.20 -12.56 2.94
CA HIS A 79 -0.74 -12.69 3.03
C HIS A 79 -0.10 -13.17 1.73
N ARG A 80 -0.74 -14.12 1.04
CA ARG A 80 -0.29 -14.57 -0.29
C ARG A 80 -0.30 -13.43 -1.30
N CYS A 81 -1.37 -12.63 -1.34
CA CYS A 81 -1.45 -11.47 -2.22
C CYS A 81 -0.36 -10.44 -1.92
N LEU A 82 -0.10 -10.15 -0.63
CA LEU A 82 0.92 -9.19 -0.21
C LEU A 82 2.35 -9.69 -0.43
N SER A 83 2.57 -11.02 -0.50
CA SER A 83 3.87 -11.62 -0.83
C SER A 83 4.20 -11.63 -2.34
N THR A 84 3.27 -11.22 -3.20
CA THR A 84 3.52 -11.17 -4.65
C THR A 84 4.47 -10.03 -5.02
N VAL A 85 5.19 -10.18 -6.14
CA VAL A 85 6.07 -9.13 -6.67
C VAL A 85 5.21 -7.95 -7.19
N PRO A 86 5.59 -6.69 -6.90
CA PRO A 86 4.91 -5.52 -7.46
C PRO A 86 4.96 -5.50 -8.99
N SER A 87 3.98 -4.85 -9.60
CA SER A 87 4.02 -4.60 -11.05
C SER A 87 5.16 -3.63 -11.36
N ARG A 88 5.70 -3.68 -12.58
CA ARG A 88 6.75 -2.76 -13.04
C ARG A 88 6.19 -1.81 -14.08
N LEU A 89 6.44 -0.52 -13.90
CA LEU A 89 6.08 0.53 -14.87
C LEU A 89 7.37 1.06 -15.50
N CYS A 90 7.41 1.16 -16.82
CA CYS A 90 8.55 1.76 -17.52
C CYS A 90 8.64 3.24 -17.19
N VAL A 91 9.84 3.74 -16.94
CA VAL A 91 10.06 5.17 -16.79
C VAL A 91 9.91 5.85 -18.17
N PRO A 92 9.16 6.97 -18.26
CA PRO A 92 9.05 7.72 -19.51
C PRO A 92 10.44 8.05 -20.06
N PHE A 93 10.64 7.83 -21.36
CA PHE A 93 11.88 8.13 -22.08
C PHE A 93 13.14 7.34 -21.63
N ASN A 94 13.00 6.37 -20.72
CA ASN A 94 14.07 5.44 -20.35
C ASN A 94 13.55 4.00 -20.18
N PRO A 95 13.48 3.20 -21.26
CA PRO A 95 12.94 1.85 -21.21
C PRO A 95 13.81 0.84 -20.45
N ALA A 96 15.04 1.22 -20.07
CA ALA A 96 15.92 0.39 -19.25
C ALA A 96 15.62 0.51 -17.75
N GLU A 97 14.82 1.52 -17.34
CA GLU A 97 14.48 1.78 -15.95
C GLU A 97 12.99 1.48 -15.68
N PHE A 98 12.73 0.89 -14.51
CA PHE A 98 11.38 0.52 -14.10
C PHE A 98 11.09 1.00 -12.68
N TRP A 99 9.87 1.48 -12.46
CA TRP A 99 9.34 1.74 -11.13
C TRP A 99 8.48 0.59 -10.63
N SER A 100 8.58 0.30 -9.34
CA SER A 100 7.69 -0.66 -8.69
C SER A 100 6.33 0.00 -8.42
N CYS A 101 5.28 -0.59 -8.94
CA CYS A 101 3.90 -0.18 -8.74
C CYS A 101 3.22 -1.11 -7.74
N TYR A 102 2.86 -0.54 -6.59
CA TYR A 102 2.22 -1.22 -5.48
C TYR A 102 0.70 -0.97 -5.40
N THR A 103 0.06 -0.43 -6.45
CA THR A 103 -1.39 -0.10 -6.42
C THR A 103 -2.26 -1.29 -6.03
N PHE A 104 -1.94 -2.50 -6.50
CA PHE A 104 -2.65 -3.70 -6.08
C PHE A 104 -2.42 -3.98 -4.58
N HIS A 105 -1.16 -4.04 -4.15
CA HIS A 105 -0.80 -4.26 -2.75
C HIS A 105 -1.45 -3.26 -1.82
N ASN A 106 -1.46 -1.97 -2.16
CA ASN A 106 -2.04 -0.91 -1.33
C ASN A 106 -3.56 -1.05 -1.20
N LYS A 107 -4.26 -1.54 -2.23
CA LYS A 107 -5.68 -1.92 -2.14
C LYS A 107 -5.89 -3.12 -1.22
N VAL A 108 -5.05 -4.15 -1.32
CA VAL A 108 -5.09 -5.33 -0.44
C VAL A 108 -4.80 -4.94 1.02
N VAL A 109 -3.84 -4.05 1.27
CA VAL A 109 -3.54 -3.53 2.60
C VAL A 109 -4.72 -2.75 3.16
N THR A 110 -5.36 -1.88 2.38
CA THR A 110 -6.58 -1.18 2.81
C THR A 110 -7.67 -2.16 3.21
N LEU A 111 -7.91 -3.20 2.40
CA LEU A 111 -8.88 -4.24 2.75
C LEU A 111 -8.50 -4.97 4.03
N TYR A 112 -7.22 -5.29 4.19
CA TYR A 112 -6.73 -6.00 5.37
C TYR A 112 -6.92 -5.19 6.65
N LEU A 113 -6.52 -3.91 6.65
CA LEU A 113 -6.66 -3.03 7.80
C LEU A 113 -8.13 -2.82 8.20
N ARG A 114 -9.06 -2.77 7.24
CA ARG A 114 -10.51 -2.71 7.53
C ARG A 114 -11.03 -3.92 8.32
N CYS A 115 -10.36 -5.06 8.22
CA CYS A 115 -10.72 -6.29 8.91
C CYS A 115 -10.09 -6.40 10.30
N LEU A 116 -9.17 -5.49 10.65
CA LEU A 116 -8.41 -5.52 11.90
C LEU A 116 -8.80 -4.38 12.85
N PRO A 117 -8.70 -4.60 14.18
CA PRO A 117 -8.82 -3.52 15.15
C PRO A 117 -7.75 -2.44 14.91
N LYS A 118 -8.10 -1.17 15.09
CA LYS A 118 -7.18 -0.02 14.91
C LYS A 118 -5.89 -0.15 15.73
N SER A 119 -5.96 -0.71 16.93
CA SER A 119 -4.80 -0.94 17.80
C SER A 119 -3.72 -1.85 17.19
N GLN A 120 -4.04 -2.62 16.15
CA GLN A 120 -3.09 -3.48 15.45
C GLN A 120 -2.54 -2.85 14.16
N HIS A 121 -3.05 -1.70 13.73
CA HIS A 121 -2.72 -1.11 12.43
C HIS A 121 -1.25 -0.73 12.34
N ALA A 122 -0.71 -0.04 13.36
CA ALA A 122 0.71 0.34 13.42
C ALA A 122 1.65 -0.86 13.26
N LEU A 123 1.45 -1.91 14.07
CA LEU A 123 2.26 -3.13 14.04
C LEU A 123 2.21 -3.83 12.67
N VAL A 124 1.03 -3.92 12.06
CA VAL A 124 0.87 -4.54 10.74
C VAL A 124 1.51 -3.70 9.64
N LEU A 125 1.30 -2.39 9.67
CA LEU A 125 1.91 -1.45 8.71
C LEU A 125 3.44 -1.50 8.78
N GLU A 126 4.01 -1.54 9.98
CA GLU A 126 5.45 -1.66 10.18
C GLU A 126 6.00 -2.96 9.56
N ARG A 127 5.37 -4.11 9.82
CA ARG A 127 5.78 -5.39 9.23
C ARG A 127 5.69 -5.39 7.70
N LEU A 128 4.62 -4.82 7.15
CA LEU A 128 4.42 -4.74 5.71
C LEU A 128 5.43 -3.79 5.04
N ARG A 129 5.83 -2.73 5.72
CA ARG A 129 6.89 -1.82 5.28
C ARG A 129 8.23 -2.56 5.12
N TYR A 130 8.59 -3.42 6.08
CA TYR A 130 9.80 -4.25 5.95
C TYR A 130 9.72 -5.24 4.78
N ALA A 131 8.52 -5.77 4.49
CA ALA A 131 8.31 -6.67 3.35
C ALA A 131 8.32 -5.94 1.99
N MET A 132 7.99 -4.65 1.95
CA MET A 132 7.90 -3.82 0.74
C MET A 132 8.58 -2.46 0.95
N PRO A 133 9.93 -2.41 1.09
CA PRO A 133 10.65 -1.21 1.52
C PRO A 133 10.56 -0.04 0.54
N ASN A 134 10.31 -0.31 -0.74
CA ASN A 134 10.16 0.72 -1.79
C ASN A 134 8.73 1.26 -1.92
N ASN A 135 7.80 0.79 -1.09
CA ASN A 135 6.41 1.26 -1.09
C ASN A 135 6.26 2.44 -0.13
N THR A 136 6.44 3.66 -0.66
CA THR A 136 6.36 4.90 0.13
C THR A 136 4.98 5.13 0.74
N GLU A 137 3.91 4.65 0.11
CA GLU A 137 2.54 4.79 0.63
C GLU A 137 2.37 4.07 1.98
N LEU A 138 3.04 2.92 2.19
CA LEU A 138 2.99 2.22 3.47
C LEU A 138 3.69 3.00 4.58
N GLY A 139 4.82 3.64 4.27
CA GLY A 139 5.50 4.51 5.23
C GLY A 139 4.63 5.70 5.61
N LEU A 140 3.98 6.36 4.64
CA LEU A 140 3.07 7.47 4.92
C LEU A 140 1.86 7.04 5.78
N ARG A 141 1.28 5.87 5.49
CA ARG A 141 0.19 5.31 6.30
C ARG A 141 0.63 4.98 7.73
N LEU A 142 1.85 4.46 7.92
CA LEU A 142 2.40 4.20 9.25
C LEU A 142 2.56 5.51 10.02
N LEU A 143 3.20 6.52 9.41
CA LEU A 143 3.37 7.84 10.02
C LEU A 143 2.01 8.47 10.38
N HIS A 144 1.01 8.33 9.53
CA HIS A 144 -0.33 8.82 9.83
C HIS A 144 -0.92 8.13 11.06
N GLN A 145 -0.77 6.80 11.13
CA GLN A 145 -1.26 6.01 12.27
C GLN A 145 -0.57 6.43 13.58
N GLU A 146 0.76 6.59 13.59
CA GLU A 146 1.49 7.04 14.79
C GLU A 146 1.11 8.45 15.24
N TRP A 147 0.83 9.33 14.29
CA TRP A 147 0.29 10.66 14.58
C TRP A 147 -1.09 10.59 15.23
N GLN A 148 -2.00 9.76 14.70
CA GLN A 148 -3.33 9.55 15.28
C GLN A 148 -3.26 8.93 16.68
N ASP A 149 -2.29 8.05 16.91
CA ASP A 149 -2.06 7.41 18.21
C ASP A 149 -1.36 8.35 19.22
N GLY A 150 -0.91 9.54 18.79
CA GLY A 150 -0.26 10.54 19.64
C GLY A 150 1.19 10.24 20.02
N ASN A 151 1.80 9.24 19.36
CA ASN A 151 3.13 8.74 19.68
C ASN A 151 4.23 9.60 19.03
N MET A 152 4.38 10.85 19.49
CA MET A 152 5.28 11.83 18.84
C MET A 152 6.74 11.41 18.73
N GLU A 153 7.29 10.75 19.76
CA GLU A 153 8.67 10.25 19.73
C GLU A 153 8.85 9.13 18.69
N HIS A 154 7.86 8.24 18.59
CA HIS A 154 7.89 7.16 17.60
C HIS A 154 7.68 7.70 16.19
N LEU A 155 6.76 8.65 16.01
CA LEU A 155 6.56 9.37 14.74
C LEU A 155 7.87 10.05 14.28
N LYS A 156 8.53 10.78 15.17
CA LYS A 156 9.83 11.43 14.94
C LYS A 156 10.91 10.43 14.52
N PHE A 157 11.01 9.31 15.22
CA PHE A 157 11.96 8.25 14.89
C PHE A 157 11.67 7.65 13.51
N GLN A 158 10.43 7.24 13.26
CA GLN A 158 10.00 6.61 12.01
C GLN A 158 10.20 7.55 10.82
N VAL A 159 9.81 8.82 10.93
CA VAL A 159 9.95 9.76 9.80
C VAL A 159 11.41 10.06 9.47
N ARG A 160 12.28 10.17 10.48
CA ARG A 160 13.73 10.32 10.26
C ARG A 160 14.31 9.11 9.53
N MET A 161 14.00 7.91 9.99
CA MET A 161 14.42 6.66 9.34
C MET A 161 13.93 6.58 7.89
N LEU A 162 12.68 6.96 7.63
CA LEU A 162 12.07 6.92 6.29
C LEU A 162 12.66 7.96 5.35
N SER A 163 12.91 9.18 5.82
CA SER A 163 13.57 10.23 5.04
C SER A 163 15.01 9.83 4.67
N SER A 164 15.73 9.11 5.53
CA SER A 164 17.06 8.59 5.20
C SER A 164 17.01 7.42 4.21
N HIS A 165 16.04 6.52 4.32
CA HIS A 165 15.90 5.37 3.42
C HIS A 165 15.35 5.75 2.04
N SER A 166 14.43 6.73 1.98
CA SER A 166 13.82 7.20 0.73
C SER A 166 13.95 8.72 0.61
N PRO A 167 15.17 9.24 0.39
CA PRO A 167 15.44 10.67 0.41
C PRO A 167 14.78 11.45 -0.73
N LYS A 168 14.29 10.75 -1.77
CA LYS A 168 13.56 11.36 -2.89
C LYS A 168 12.07 11.60 -2.56
N CYS A 169 11.57 11.15 -1.41
CA CYS A 169 10.17 11.33 -1.02
C CYS A 169 9.98 12.66 -0.27
N LEU A 170 9.43 13.66 -0.95
CA LEU A 170 9.16 14.99 -0.38
C LEU A 170 8.27 14.92 0.88
N ALA A 171 7.25 14.06 0.86
CA ALA A 171 6.29 13.94 1.96
C ALA A 171 6.97 13.57 3.29
N TYR A 172 7.98 12.69 3.28
CA TYR A 172 8.72 12.35 4.50
C TYR A 172 9.50 13.55 5.06
N TRP A 173 10.12 14.35 4.20
CA TRP A 173 10.79 15.59 4.63
C TRP A 173 9.81 16.59 5.23
N ASN A 174 8.67 16.80 4.58
CA ASN A 174 7.63 17.70 5.05
C ASN A 174 7.11 17.29 6.43
N ILE A 175 6.82 16.00 6.64
CA ILE A 175 6.40 15.46 7.94
C ILE A 175 7.51 15.60 8.98
N ALA A 176 8.77 15.27 8.64
CA ALA A 176 9.90 15.39 9.58
C ALA A 176 10.08 16.83 10.06
N ILE A 177 10.04 17.79 9.13
CA ILE A 177 10.14 19.21 9.42
C ILE A 177 8.95 19.68 10.28
N ALA A 178 7.73 19.23 9.97
CA ALA A 178 6.55 19.58 10.76
C ALA A 178 6.63 19.05 12.19
N VAL A 179 7.06 17.81 12.39
CA VAL A 179 7.26 17.21 13.72
C VAL A 179 8.27 18.03 14.54
N GLU A 180 9.42 18.41 13.97
CA GLU A 180 10.41 19.21 14.72
C GLU A 180 9.94 20.66 15.00
N LYS A 181 9.09 21.23 14.13
CA LYS A 181 8.45 22.53 14.40
C LYS A 181 7.49 22.44 15.59
N GLU A 182 6.72 21.36 15.70
CA GLU A 182 5.84 21.16 16.86
C GLU A 182 6.63 20.98 18.15
N LEU A 183 7.78 20.32 18.08
CA LEU A 183 8.71 20.18 19.21
C LEU A 183 9.53 21.46 19.49
N LYS A 184 9.33 22.53 18.70
CA LYS A 184 10.03 23.83 18.82
C LYS A 184 11.56 23.74 18.73
N LEU A 185 12.08 22.75 18.00
CA LEU A 185 13.53 22.53 17.83
C LEU A 185 14.04 23.24 16.57
N THR A 186 14.29 24.55 16.66
CA THR A 186 14.62 25.41 15.51
C THR A 186 15.92 25.04 14.80
N SER A 187 16.96 24.62 15.54
CA SER A 187 18.22 24.13 14.97
C SER A 187 18.01 22.89 14.11
N GLU A 188 17.13 21.98 14.57
CA GLU A 188 16.83 20.74 13.89
C GLU A 188 16.00 20.97 12.62
N VAL A 189 15.06 21.91 12.67
CA VAL A 189 14.29 22.34 11.49
C VAL A 189 15.23 22.85 10.38
N ARG A 190 16.21 23.69 10.72
CA ARG A 190 17.22 24.18 9.75
C ARG A 190 18.05 23.04 9.17
N ARG A 191 18.48 22.10 10.03
CA ARG A 191 19.23 20.91 9.62
C ARG A 191 18.43 20.05 8.64
N LEU A 192 17.15 19.81 8.92
CA LEU A 192 16.27 19.03 8.05
C LEU A 192 16.00 19.71 6.72
N TYR A 193 15.79 21.03 6.68
CA TYR A 193 15.69 21.77 5.41
C TYR A 193 16.94 21.63 4.56
N HIS A 194 18.12 21.76 5.17
CA HIS A 194 19.40 21.57 4.45
C HIS A 194 19.51 20.15 3.89
N GLN A 195 19.16 19.12 4.68
CA GLN A 195 19.17 17.73 4.21
C GLN A 195 18.15 17.48 3.09
N ALA A 196 16.94 18.00 3.22
CA ALA A 196 15.90 17.86 2.22
C ALA A 196 16.31 18.52 0.90
N LEU A 197 16.83 19.75 0.92
CA LEU A 197 17.29 20.46 -0.27
C LEU A 197 18.52 19.81 -0.91
N THR A 198 19.40 19.19 -0.12
CA THR A 198 20.52 18.41 -0.66
C THR A 198 20.02 17.21 -1.49
N ASN A 199 18.94 16.56 -1.05
CA ASN A 199 18.38 15.38 -1.72
C ASN A 199 17.34 15.73 -2.80
N LEU A 200 16.70 16.90 -2.69
CA LEU A 200 15.63 17.39 -3.56
C LEU A 200 15.90 18.84 -4.01
N PRO A 201 17.01 19.12 -4.71
CA PRO A 201 17.44 20.49 -5.02
C PRO A 201 16.45 21.25 -5.91
N LEU A 202 15.67 20.55 -6.72
CA LEU A 202 14.70 21.12 -7.66
C LEU A 202 13.29 21.29 -7.08
N CYS A 203 13.09 21.02 -5.78
CA CYS A 203 11.77 21.12 -5.18
C CYS A 203 11.43 22.58 -4.83
N ALA A 204 10.63 23.23 -5.68
CA ALA A 204 10.21 24.62 -5.48
C ALA A 204 9.42 24.85 -4.19
N GLU A 205 8.66 23.85 -3.72
CA GLU A 205 7.90 23.92 -2.47
C GLU A 205 8.83 24.11 -1.26
N LEU A 206 9.89 23.30 -1.15
CA LEU A 206 10.86 23.40 -0.06
C LEU A 206 11.57 24.77 -0.04
N TRP A 207 11.94 25.29 -1.22
CA TRP A 207 12.59 26.61 -1.31
C TRP A 207 11.68 27.76 -0.86
N LYS A 208 10.39 27.74 -1.24
CA LYS A 208 9.41 28.72 -0.77
C LYS A 208 9.27 28.67 0.74
N ASP A 209 9.19 27.46 1.29
CA ASP A 209 9.06 27.25 2.72
C ASP A 209 10.29 27.75 3.48
N VAL A 210 11.52 27.47 3.03
CA VAL A 210 12.73 28.00 3.67
C VAL A 210 12.72 29.53 3.74
N ASN A 211 12.40 30.19 2.63
CA ASN A 211 12.38 31.65 2.55
C ASN A 211 11.33 32.25 3.48
N THR A 212 10.14 31.66 3.56
CA THR A 212 9.11 32.12 4.51
C THR A 212 9.55 31.94 5.96
N HIS A 213 10.19 30.81 6.31
CA HIS A 213 10.68 30.56 7.67
C HIS A 213 11.82 31.52 8.08
N THR A 214 12.66 31.94 7.14
CA THR A 214 13.69 32.97 7.42
C THR A 214 13.09 34.36 7.65
N HIS A 215 11.95 34.66 7.02
CA HIS A 215 11.26 35.95 7.18
C HIS A 215 10.30 36.01 8.38
N THR A 216 9.74 34.90 8.83
CA THR A 216 8.85 34.88 10.02
C THR A 216 9.58 34.99 11.36
N HIS A 217 10.91 35.08 11.37
CA HIS A 217 11.67 35.31 12.61
C HIS A 217 11.47 36.71 13.20
N SER A 218 10.71 37.58 12.51
CA SER A 218 10.46 38.97 12.92
C SER A 218 9.01 39.35 13.24
N ASP A 219 8.00 38.47 13.16
CA ASP A 219 6.67 38.67 13.79
C ASP A 219 5.66 37.62 13.30
N SER A 220 5.09 36.80 14.20
CA SER A 220 3.66 36.36 14.21
C SER A 220 3.37 35.17 15.14
N LEU A 221 2.21 35.26 15.80
CA LEU A 221 1.60 34.30 16.73
C LEU A 221 1.13 32.99 16.04
N PRO A 222 1.00 31.88 16.80
CA PRO A 222 0.85 30.54 16.22
C PRO A 222 -0.60 30.25 15.77
N VAL A 223 -0.80 30.05 14.47
CA VAL A 223 -1.96 29.30 13.95
C VAL A 223 -1.82 27.84 14.40
N SER A 224 -2.90 27.20 14.86
CA SER A 224 -2.93 25.80 15.30
C SER A 224 -2.16 24.86 14.35
N HIS A 225 -0.99 24.39 14.78
CA HIS A 225 -0.03 23.61 13.96
C HIS A 225 -0.56 22.20 13.64
N SER A 226 -1.48 21.68 14.47
CA SER A 226 -2.20 20.42 14.26
C SER A 226 -3.00 20.42 12.94
N SER A 227 -3.52 21.58 12.51
CA SER A 227 -4.25 21.72 11.24
C SER A 227 -3.34 21.64 10.00
N ARG A 228 -2.04 21.95 10.15
CA ARG A 228 -1.05 21.84 9.06
C ARG A 228 -0.56 20.41 8.88
N MET A 229 -0.32 19.66 9.96
CA MET A 229 0.07 18.25 9.85
C MET A 229 -1.02 17.38 9.21
N LEU A 230 -2.29 17.67 9.47
CA LEU A 230 -3.42 16.99 8.79
C LEU A 230 -3.43 17.20 7.27
N LYS A 231 -2.82 18.28 6.75
CA LYS A 231 -2.70 18.52 5.29
C LYS A 231 -1.52 17.78 4.65
N MET A 232 -0.65 17.17 5.46
CA MET A 232 0.53 16.45 5.00
C MET A 232 0.31 14.93 4.84
N PHE A 233 -0.86 14.44 5.26
CA PHE A 233 -1.31 13.06 5.11
C PHE A 233 -2.48 12.98 4.14
#